data_AF-A0A3B5M173-F1
#
_entry.id   AF-A0A3B5M173-F1
#
_cell.length_a   1.000
_cell.length_b   1.000
_cell.length_c   1.000
_cell.angle_alpha   90.00
_cell.angle_beta   90.00
_cell.angle_gamma   90.00
#
_symmetry.space_group_name_H-M   'P 1'
#
loop_
_entity.id
_entity.type
_entity.pdbx_description
1 polymer ?
#
loop_
_entity_poly.entity_id
_entity_poly.type
_entity_poly.pdbx_seq_one_letter_code
_entity_poly.pdbx_strand_id
1 'polypeptide(L)'
;MFSWLGPAKALLHLCAHAIGIHLFVMSEVRSRSTFLKVGQAIMHGKDLEVEKALKERMIHSVMPRIVADQLMKPFNMKRMDPVSILFADIVGFTKMSANKSAHALVGLLNDLFGRFDRLCELTGCEKISTLGDCYYCVAGCPEPRPDHAYCCVEMGLGMIQAIEQFCQEKREMVNMRVGVHTGTVLCGILGMKRFKFDVWSNDVNLANLMEQLGVAGKVHLSQATFDFLDDRYQHEDGQVNERIGQSVVTPSFPQPSQLTLCPLAQLRSCTNVLRASRSFNLFLTLKDCFEAIPLSQ
;
A
#
# COMPACT_ATOMS: atom_id res chain seq x y z
N MET A 1 47.88 71.64 -47.97
CA MET A 1 47.59 70.18 -48.00
C MET A 1 47.27 69.57 -46.63
N PHE A 2 47.06 70.36 -45.55
CA PHE A 2 46.81 69.86 -44.18
C PHE A 2 45.34 70.01 -43.69
N SER A 3 44.46 70.75 -44.40
CA SER A 3 43.10 71.04 -43.92
C SER A 3 42.11 69.87 -44.04
N TRP A 4 42.35 68.90 -44.93
CA TRP A 4 41.46 67.75 -45.16
C TRP A 4 41.72 66.55 -44.23
N LEU A 5 42.81 66.58 -43.45
CA LEU A 5 43.21 65.45 -42.61
C LEU A 5 42.42 65.37 -41.28
N GLY A 6 41.97 66.51 -40.77
CA GLY A 6 41.13 66.60 -39.56
C GLY A 6 39.77 65.89 -39.67
N PRO A 7 38.93 66.19 -40.68
CA PRO A 7 37.61 65.57 -40.82
C PRO A 7 37.69 64.07 -41.11
N ALA A 8 38.70 63.61 -41.86
CA ALA A 8 38.91 62.19 -42.12
C ALA A 8 39.25 61.40 -40.84
N LYS A 9 40.09 61.95 -39.95
CA LYS A 9 40.38 61.36 -38.64
C LYS A 9 39.14 61.33 -37.74
N ALA A 10 38.35 62.41 -37.72
CA ALA A 10 37.11 62.46 -36.96
C ALA A 10 36.10 61.40 -37.42
N LEU A 11 35.95 61.22 -38.74
CA LEU A 11 35.09 60.19 -39.32
C LEU A 11 35.56 58.77 -38.93
N LEU A 12 36.86 58.50 -38.97
CA LEU A 12 37.43 57.21 -38.56
C LEU A 12 37.13 56.89 -37.09
N HIS A 13 37.29 57.87 -36.20
CA HIS A 13 36.95 57.72 -34.78
C HIS A 13 35.46 57.47 -34.58
N LEU A 14 34.60 58.16 -35.33
CA LEU A 14 33.14 57.99 -35.24
C LEU A 14 32.71 56.59 -35.71
N CYS A 15 33.29 56.09 -36.81
CA CYS A 15 33.09 54.71 -37.27
C CYS A 15 33.59 53.69 -36.24
N ALA A 16 34.78 53.90 -35.65
CA ALA A 16 35.32 53.02 -34.63
C ALA A 16 34.45 52.96 -33.37
N HIS A 17 33.94 54.10 -32.91
CA HIS A 17 32.99 54.15 -31.79
C HIS A 17 31.65 53.50 -32.14
N ALA A 18 31.10 53.72 -33.35
CA ALA A 18 29.87 53.09 -33.79
C ALA A 18 29.98 51.56 -33.84
N ILE A 19 31.10 51.02 -34.36
CA ILE A 19 31.39 49.58 -34.35
C ILE A 19 31.55 49.07 -32.92
N GLY A 20 32.27 49.79 -32.06
CA GLY A 20 32.43 49.45 -30.65
C GLY A 20 31.09 49.35 -29.91
N ILE A 21 30.21 50.34 -30.10
CA ILE A 21 28.85 50.33 -29.53
C ILE A 21 28.03 49.17 -30.08
N HIS A 22 28.10 48.90 -31.39
CA HIS A 22 27.37 47.79 -31.99
C HIS A 22 27.83 46.43 -31.42
N LEU A 23 29.14 46.19 -31.31
CA LEU A 23 29.70 44.97 -30.72
C LEU A 23 29.34 44.85 -29.24
N PHE A 24 29.37 45.95 -28.49
CA PHE A 24 28.97 45.98 -27.09
C PHE A 24 27.50 45.57 -26.92
N VAL A 25 26.59 46.21 -27.66
CA VAL A 25 25.15 45.90 -27.62
C VAL A 25 24.88 44.45 -28.05
N MET A 26 25.51 43.97 -29.13
CA MET A 26 25.35 42.58 -29.57
C MET A 26 25.85 41.57 -28.52
N SER A 27 26.96 41.86 -27.84
CA SER A 27 27.48 41.02 -26.75
C SER A 27 26.52 40.95 -25.57
N GLU A 28 25.99 42.10 -25.14
CA GLU A 28 25.07 42.17 -24.00
C GLU A 28 23.71 41.50 -24.30
N VAL A 29 23.15 41.73 -25.51
CA VAL A 29 21.92 41.07 -25.96
C VAL A 29 22.12 39.55 -26.02
N ARG A 30 23.27 39.09 -26.52
CA ARG A 30 23.59 37.65 -26.55
C ARG A 30 23.67 37.08 -25.14
N SER A 31 24.39 37.74 -24.22
CA SER A 31 24.54 37.31 -22.83
C SER A 31 23.17 37.18 -22.13
N ARG A 32 22.32 38.21 -22.25
CA ARG A 32 20.95 38.20 -21.69
C ARG A 32 20.09 37.11 -22.34
N SER A 33 20.19 36.91 -23.65
CA SER A 33 19.45 35.84 -24.36
C SER A 33 19.90 34.45 -23.92
N THR A 34 21.20 34.21 -23.76
CA THR A 34 21.73 32.93 -23.24
C THR A 34 21.28 32.68 -21.80
N PHE A 35 21.30 33.72 -20.95
CA PHE A 35 20.81 33.61 -19.57
C PHE A 35 19.32 33.25 -19.52
N LEU A 36 18.49 33.91 -20.33
CA LEU A 36 17.05 33.60 -20.41
C LEU A 36 16.79 32.18 -20.91
N LYS A 37 17.52 31.72 -21.94
CA LYS A 37 17.39 30.35 -22.46
C LYS A 37 17.79 29.29 -21.44
N VAL A 38 18.90 29.52 -20.72
CA VAL A 38 19.34 28.62 -19.65
C VAL A 38 18.33 28.62 -18.50
N GLY A 39 17.82 29.79 -18.11
CA GLY A 39 16.77 29.91 -17.11
C GLY A 39 15.50 29.15 -17.48
N GLN A 40 15.03 29.29 -18.72
CA GLN A 40 13.87 28.55 -19.23
C GLN A 40 14.12 27.04 -19.26
N ALA A 41 15.30 26.59 -19.68
CA ALA A 41 15.64 25.18 -19.70
C ALA A 41 15.65 24.57 -18.29
N ILE A 42 16.16 25.31 -17.29
CA ILE A 42 16.14 24.88 -15.89
C ILE A 42 14.69 24.81 -15.37
N MET A 43 13.89 25.84 -15.63
CA MET A 43 12.48 25.86 -15.21
C MET A 43 11.69 24.69 -15.81
N HIS A 44 11.80 24.46 -17.12
CA HIS A 44 11.19 23.30 -17.78
C HIS A 44 11.71 21.97 -17.23
N GLY A 45 13.01 21.88 -16.88
CA GLY A 45 13.57 20.71 -16.22
C GLY A 45 12.87 20.39 -14.89
N LYS A 46 12.65 21.42 -14.05
CA LYS A 46 11.94 21.27 -12.77
C LYS A 46 10.47 20.93 -12.97
N ASP A 47 9.79 21.55 -13.94
CA ASP A 47 8.40 21.23 -14.25
C ASP A 47 8.24 19.78 -14.72
N LEU A 48 9.15 19.29 -15.57
CA LEU A 48 9.20 17.90 -16.01
C LEU A 48 9.45 16.94 -14.84
N GLU A 49 10.29 17.30 -13.87
CA GLU A 49 10.51 16.48 -12.66
C GLU A 49 9.24 16.37 -11.81
N VAL A 50 8.51 17.48 -11.62
CA VAL A 50 7.24 17.51 -10.88
C VAL A 50 6.18 16.68 -11.62
N GLU A 51 6.04 16.85 -12.94
CA GLU A 51 5.11 16.08 -13.76
C GLU A 51 5.44 14.59 -13.73
N LYS A 52 6.73 14.23 -13.82
CA LYS A 52 7.19 12.85 -13.72
C LYS A 52 6.84 12.25 -12.36
N ALA A 53 7.07 12.97 -11.26
CA ALA A 53 6.74 12.50 -9.92
C ALA A 53 5.23 12.31 -9.73
N LEU A 54 4.40 13.21 -10.29
CA LEU A 54 2.94 13.06 -10.29
C LEU A 54 2.51 11.83 -11.09
N LYS A 55 3.08 11.63 -12.27
CA LYS A 55 2.81 10.45 -13.11
C LYS A 55 3.17 9.16 -12.41
N GLU A 56 4.33 9.10 -11.76
CA GLU A 56 4.81 7.93 -11.02
C GLU A 56 3.89 7.60 -9.83
N ARG A 57 3.49 8.62 -9.06
CA ARG A 57 2.49 8.45 -7.98
C ARG A 57 1.16 7.91 -8.50
N MET A 58 0.67 8.42 -9.64
CA MET A 58 -0.57 7.92 -10.24
C MET A 58 -0.45 6.45 -10.65
N ILE A 59 0.68 6.05 -11.26
CA ILE A 59 0.91 4.65 -11.65
C ILE A 59 0.88 3.74 -10.42
N HIS A 60 1.60 4.09 -9.34
CA HIS A 60 1.63 3.29 -8.13
C HIS A 60 0.30 3.25 -7.36
N SER A 61 -0.60 4.19 -7.61
CA SER A 61 -1.95 4.16 -7.02
C SER A 61 -2.88 3.13 -7.67
N VAL A 62 -2.54 2.65 -8.88
CA VAL A 62 -3.37 1.72 -9.67
C VAL A 62 -2.74 0.32 -9.76
N MET A 63 -1.43 0.20 -9.52
CA MET A 63 -0.74 -1.08 -9.59
C MET A 63 0.51 -1.16 -8.68
N PRO A 64 0.91 -2.38 -8.29
CA PRO A 64 2.13 -2.60 -7.53
C PRO A 64 3.38 -2.16 -8.30
N ARG A 65 4.42 -1.69 -7.59
CA ARG A 65 5.68 -1.17 -8.16
C ARG A 65 6.33 -2.12 -9.18
N ILE A 66 6.41 -3.42 -8.83
CA ILE A 66 7.05 -4.44 -9.66
C ILE A 66 6.31 -4.62 -10.99
N VAL A 67 4.99 -4.45 -11.00
CA VAL A 67 4.17 -4.55 -12.20
C VAL A 67 4.27 -3.26 -13.01
N ALA A 68 4.38 -2.11 -12.35
CA ALA A 68 4.57 -0.80 -12.98
C ALA A 68 5.84 -0.73 -13.83
N ASP A 69 6.94 -1.30 -13.36
CA ASP A 69 8.19 -1.33 -14.14
C ASP A 69 8.08 -2.26 -15.37
N GLN A 70 7.14 -3.21 -15.34
CA GLN A 70 6.89 -4.17 -16.42
C GLN A 70 5.83 -3.71 -17.43
N LEU A 71 5.19 -2.54 -17.24
CA LEU A 71 4.17 -1.94 -18.13
C LEU A 71 4.63 -1.76 -19.59
N MET A 72 5.94 -1.71 -19.84
CA MET A 72 6.49 -1.58 -21.19
C MET A 72 6.45 -2.89 -22.00
N LYS A 73 5.95 -3.99 -21.43
CA LYS A 73 5.80 -5.29 -22.10
C LYS A 73 4.32 -5.65 -22.28
N PRO A 74 3.96 -6.40 -23.35
CA PRO A 74 2.58 -6.87 -23.55
C PRO A 74 2.08 -7.68 -22.35
N PHE A 75 0.75 -7.66 -22.15
CA PHE A 75 -0.01 -8.30 -21.06
C PHE A 75 0.68 -9.53 -20.44
N ASN A 76 1.25 -9.38 -19.24
CA ASN A 76 1.89 -10.46 -18.49
C ASN A 76 0.92 -10.94 -17.39
N MET A 77 0.19 -12.01 -17.66
CA MET A 77 -0.43 -12.81 -16.60
C MET A 77 0.65 -13.72 -16.02
N LYS A 78 0.79 -13.75 -14.69
CA LYS A 78 1.78 -14.56 -13.98
C LYS A 78 1.07 -15.49 -13.01
N ARG A 79 1.38 -16.78 -13.08
CA ARG A 79 0.95 -17.75 -12.08
C ARG A 79 1.88 -17.65 -10.86
N MET A 80 1.28 -17.57 -9.68
CA MET A 80 1.95 -17.41 -8.39
C MET A 80 1.46 -18.51 -7.43
N ASP A 81 2.40 -19.15 -6.74
CA ASP A 81 2.15 -20.28 -5.83
C ASP A 81 3.37 -20.44 -4.89
N PRO A 82 3.21 -20.48 -3.55
CA PRO A 82 1.97 -20.25 -2.79
C PRO A 82 1.66 -18.76 -2.57
N VAL A 83 0.36 -18.43 -2.46
CA VAL A 83 -0.15 -17.09 -2.13
C VAL A 83 -1.27 -17.21 -1.10
N SER A 84 -1.26 -16.37 -0.06
CA SER A 84 -2.38 -16.26 0.88
C SER A 84 -3.29 -15.10 0.50
N ILE A 85 -4.59 -15.35 0.54
CA ILE A 85 -5.65 -14.44 0.11
C ILE A 85 -6.54 -14.15 1.31
N LEU A 86 -6.81 -12.88 1.57
CA LEU A 86 -7.67 -12.43 2.66
C LEU A 86 -8.86 -11.65 2.12
N PHE A 87 -10.05 -12.02 2.57
CA PHE A 87 -11.29 -11.25 2.42
C PHE A 87 -11.73 -10.76 3.81
N ALA A 88 -12.12 -9.50 3.91
CA ALA A 88 -12.67 -8.91 5.11
C ALA A 88 -13.94 -8.14 4.77
N ASP A 89 -15.02 -8.40 5.50
CA ASP A 89 -16.33 -7.78 5.27
C ASP A 89 -16.95 -7.22 6.55
N ILE A 90 -17.60 -6.05 6.42
CA ILE A 90 -18.13 -5.30 7.56
C ILE A 90 -19.49 -5.85 7.95
N VAL A 91 -19.57 -6.45 9.14
CA VAL A 91 -20.82 -6.91 9.72
C VAL A 91 -21.66 -5.73 10.17
N GLY A 92 -22.89 -5.67 9.64
CA GLY A 92 -23.86 -4.63 10.00
C GLY A 92 -23.78 -3.36 9.15
N PHE A 93 -22.95 -3.37 8.08
CA PHE A 93 -22.79 -2.22 7.20
C PHE A 93 -24.12 -1.71 6.61
N THR A 94 -24.96 -2.59 6.05
CA THR A 94 -26.25 -2.21 5.45
C THR A 94 -27.15 -1.42 6.41
N LYS A 95 -27.18 -1.81 7.70
CA LYS A 95 -27.96 -1.13 8.72
C LYS A 95 -27.37 0.24 9.07
N MET A 96 -26.05 0.31 9.16
CA MET A 96 -25.32 1.55 9.44
C MET A 96 -25.45 2.55 8.27
N SER A 97 -25.34 2.09 7.03
CA SER A 97 -25.40 2.91 5.83
C SER A 97 -26.79 3.50 5.58
N ALA A 98 -27.86 2.79 5.94
CA ALA A 98 -29.24 3.24 5.74
C ALA A 98 -29.57 4.57 6.46
N ASN A 99 -28.89 4.85 7.57
CA ASN A 99 -29.15 6.03 8.40
C ASN A 99 -28.15 7.18 8.16
N LYS A 100 -27.38 7.14 7.06
CA LYS A 100 -26.33 8.12 6.79
C LYS A 100 -26.50 8.76 5.42
N SER A 101 -26.09 10.03 5.31
CA SER A 101 -25.92 10.66 4.00
C SER A 101 -24.77 9.99 3.26
N ALA A 102 -24.85 9.98 1.92
CA ALA A 102 -23.81 9.40 1.08
C ALA A 102 -22.42 10.00 1.38
N HIS A 103 -22.34 11.31 1.62
CA HIS A 103 -21.08 11.99 1.94
C HIS A 103 -20.50 11.49 3.27
N ALA A 104 -21.31 11.38 4.32
CA ALA A 104 -20.85 10.89 5.62
C ALA A 104 -20.42 9.42 5.56
N LEU A 105 -21.16 8.59 4.82
CA LEU A 105 -20.84 7.18 4.63
C LEU A 105 -19.51 7.00 3.90
N VAL A 106 -19.29 7.74 2.80
CA VAL A 106 -18.03 7.70 2.06
C VAL A 106 -16.87 8.18 2.93
N GLY A 107 -17.06 9.24 3.72
CA GLY A 107 -16.03 9.71 4.66
C GLY A 107 -15.64 8.66 5.70
N LEU A 108 -16.62 7.94 6.26
CA LEU A 108 -16.39 6.85 7.22
C LEU A 108 -15.65 5.67 6.58
N LEU A 109 -16.09 5.23 5.41
CA LEU A 109 -15.44 4.15 4.66
C LEU A 109 -14.00 4.53 4.28
N ASN A 110 -13.76 5.76 3.84
CA ASN A 110 -12.42 6.21 3.45
C ASN A 110 -11.46 6.28 4.65
N ASP A 111 -11.94 6.68 5.84
CA ASP A 111 -11.15 6.64 7.08
C ASP A 111 -10.80 5.19 7.45
N LEU A 112 -11.80 4.30 7.46
CA LEU A 112 -11.61 2.89 7.79
C LEU A 112 -10.67 2.17 6.80
N PHE A 113 -10.94 2.29 5.50
CA PHE A 113 -10.08 1.70 4.47
C PHE A 113 -8.70 2.34 4.44
N GLY A 114 -8.55 3.63 4.79
CA GLY A 114 -7.24 4.25 4.97
C GLY A 114 -6.46 3.71 6.17
N ARG A 115 -7.13 3.18 7.21
CA ARG A 115 -6.47 2.42 8.28
C ARG A 115 -6.00 1.05 7.78
N PHE A 116 -6.84 0.36 7.00
CA PHE A 116 -6.47 -0.93 6.40
C PHE A 116 -5.33 -0.78 5.39
N ASP A 117 -5.32 0.26 4.57
CA ASP A 117 -4.24 0.51 3.62
C ASP A 117 -2.88 0.68 4.35
N ARG A 118 -2.87 1.38 5.50
CA ARG A 118 -1.67 1.46 6.36
C ARG A 118 -1.27 0.10 6.95
N LEU A 119 -2.23 -0.73 7.36
CA LEU A 119 -1.95 -2.08 7.85
C LEU A 119 -1.39 -2.99 6.74
N CYS A 120 -1.88 -2.86 5.50
CA CYS A 120 -1.34 -3.59 4.35
C CYS A 120 0.14 -3.27 4.15
N GLU A 121 0.53 -1.99 4.22
CA GLU A 121 1.93 -1.57 4.13
C GLU A 121 2.79 -2.16 5.26
N LEU A 122 2.28 -2.15 6.51
CA LEU A 122 3.01 -2.67 7.67
C LEU A 122 3.19 -4.19 7.66
N THR A 123 2.21 -4.92 7.15
CA THR A 123 2.22 -6.38 7.08
C THR A 123 2.87 -6.92 5.79
N GLY A 124 3.13 -6.04 4.81
CA GLY A 124 3.62 -6.45 3.49
C GLY A 124 2.56 -7.24 2.71
N CYS A 125 1.29 -6.90 2.89
CA CYS A 125 0.18 -7.42 2.08
C CYS A 125 -0.12 -6.45 0.93
N GLU A 126 -0.48 -6.98 -0.22
CA GLU A 126 -0.86 -6.21 -1.40
C GLU A 126 -2.39 -6.11 -1.48
N LYS A 127 -2.92 -4.89 -1.41
CA LYS A 127 -4.34 -4.63 -1.63
C LYS A 127 -4.68 -4.89 -3.10
N ILE A 128 -5.73 -5.66 -3.35
CA ILE A 128 -6.19 -5.90 -4.72
C ILE A 128 -7.33 -4.94 -5.09
N SER A 129 -8.42 -4.96 -4.35
CA SER A 129 -9.55 -4.06 -4.57
C SER A 129 -10.44 -4.03 -3.34
N THR A 130 -11.40 -3.11 -3.36
CA THR A 130 -12.58 -3.15 -2.50
C THR A 130 -13.80 -3.55 -3.36
N LEU A 131 -14.75 -4.23 -2.75
CA LEU A 131 -16.02 -4.65 -3.34
C LEU A 131 -17.14 -4.20 -2.41
N GLY A 132 -17.60 -2.95 -2.57
CA GLY A 132 -18.52 -2.35 -1.61
C GLY A 132 -17.84 -2.11 -0.26
N ASP A 133 -18.37 -2.74 0.79
CA ASP A 133 -17.85 -2.78 2.16
C ASP A 133 -16.80 -3.87 2.39
N CYS A 134 -16.64 -4.80 1.44
CA CYS A 134 -15.60 -5.80 1.48
C CYS A 134 -14.24 -5.25 1.03
N TYR A 135 -13.20 -5.57 1.80
CA TYR A 135 -11.80 -5.30 1.52
C TYR A 135 -11.08 -6.62 1.30
N TYR A 136 -10.30 -6.75 0.22
CA TYR A 136 -9.49 -7.95 0.02
C TYR A 136 -8.07 -7.65 -0.45
N CYS A 137 -7.14 -8.44 0.07
CA CYS A 137 -5.71 -8.33 -0.18
C CYS A 137 -5.06 -9.71 -0.29
N VAL A 138 -3.83 -9.74 -0.77
CA VAL A 138 -3.04 -10.96 -0.92
C VAL A 138 -1.63 -10.78 -0.35
N ALA A 139 -1.03 -11.88 0.10
CA ALA A 139 0.35 -11.94 0.56
C ALA A 139 1.11 -12.98 -0.27
N GLY A 140 2.33 -12.64 -0.71
CA GLY A 140 3.12 -13.47 -1.63
C GLY A 140 2.83 -13.22 -3.11
N CYS A 141 2.15 -12.13 -3.43
CA CYS A 141 1.91 -11.66 -4.78
C CYS A 141 1.93 -10.12 -4.80
N PRO A 142 2.62 -9.45 -5.76
CA PRO A 142 3.32 -10.02 -6.93
C PRO A 142 4.70 -10.63 -6.64
N GLU A 143 5.25 -10.38 -5.45
CA GLU A 143 6.53 -10.93 -5.01
C GLU A 143 6.31 -12.13 -4.08
N PRO A 144 6.87 -13.32 -4.40
CA PRO A 144 6.76 -14.48 -3.53
C PRO A 144 7.47 -14.23 -2.20
N ARG A 145 6.85 -14.69 -1.11
CA ARG A 145 7.42 -14.59 0.25
C ARG A 145 7.16 -15.88 1.02
N PRO A 146 8.08 -16.36 1.86
CA PRO A 146 7.91 -17.62 2.59
C PRO A 146 6.96 -17.51 3.78
N ASP A 147 6.80 -16.32 4.35
CA ASP A 147 5.97 -16.01 5.53
C ASP A 147 4.59 -15.43 5.14
N HIS A 148 4.12 -15.73 3.92
CA HIS A 148 2.90 -15.16 3.34
C HIS A 148 1.67 -15.40 4.23
N ALA A 149 1.51 -16.61 4.78
CA ALA A 149 0.39 -16.96 5.64
C ALA A 149 0.38 -16.14 6.93
N TYR A 150 1.54 -16.00 7.57
CA TYR A 150 1.68 -15.19 8.78
C TYR A 150 1.26 -13.75 8.57
N CYS A 151 1.75 -13.12 7.51
CA CYS A 151 1.40 -11.73 7.26
C CYS A 151 -0.06 -11.52 6.91
N CYS A 152 -0.68 -12.48 6.21
CA CYS A 152 -2.10 -12.45 5.94
C CYS A 152 -2.92 -12.58 7.23
N VAL A 153 -2.52 -13.47 8.14
CA VAL A 153 -3.21 -13.65 9.44
C VAL A 153 -3.03 -12.44 10.35
N GLU A 154 -1.80 -11.92 10.49
CA GLU A 154 -1.53 -10.69 11.25
C GLU A 154 -2.29 -9.48 10.68
N MET A 155 -2.42 -9.40 9.35
CA MET A 155 -3.26 -8.40 8.70
C MET A 155 -4.72 -8.52 9.13
N GLY A 156 -5.28 -9.73 9.11
CA GLY A 156 -6.65 -9.98 9.57
C GLY A 156 -6.88 -9.62 11.04
N LEU A 157 -5.94 -9.99 11.91
CA LEU A 157 -5.98 -9.61 13.33
C LEU A 157 -5.87 -8.09 13.53
N GLY A 158 -5.00 -7.43 12.77
CA GLY A 158 -4.87 -5.98 12.75
C GLY A 158 -6.15 -5.27 12.28
N MET A 159 -6.84 -5.81 11.28
CA MET A 159 -8.14 -5.28 10.83
C MET A 159 -9.21 -5.35 11.92
N ILE A 160 -9.27 -6.46 12.67
CA ILE A 160 -10.21 -6.63 13.79
C ILE A 160 -9.93 -5.59 14.89
N GLN A 161 -8.66 -5.37 15.23
CA GLN A 161 -8.29 -4.33 16.20
C GLN A 161 -8.60 -2.91 15.68
N ALA A 162 -8.33 -2.65 14.40
CA ALA A 162 -8.57 -1.35 13.79
C ALA A 162 -10.06 -1.00 13.70
N ILE A 163 -10.94 -1.97 13.42
CA ILE A 163 -12.38 -1.73 13.43
C ILE A 163 -12.90 -1.49 14.85
N GLU A 164 -12.35 -2.18 15.86
CA GLU A 164 -12.71 -1.94 17.26
C GLU A 164 -12.37 -0.51 17.69
N GLN A 165 -11.17 -0.04 17.36
CA GLN A 165 -10.75 1.34 17.61
C GLN A 165 -11.63 2.34 16.84
N PHE A 166 -11.92 2.06 15.57
CA PHE A 166 -12.80 2.90 14.76
C PHE A 166 -14.22 3.00 15.35
N CYS A 167 -14.79 1.89 15.83
CA CYS A 167 -16.09 1.85 16.49
C CYS A 167 -16.10 2.71 17.75
N GLN A 168 -15.04 2.66 18.56
CA GLN A 168 -14.90 3.48 19.77
C GLN A 168 -14.82 4.99 19.45
N GLU A 169 -14.05 5.36 18.42
CA GLU A 169 -13.86 6.76 18.01
C GLU A 169 -15.11 7.37 17.36
N LYS A 170 -15.75 6.63 16.45
CA LYS A 170 -16.89 7.11 15.66
C LYS A 170 -18.24 6.82 16.30
N ARG A 171 -18.26 6.04 17.40
CA ARG A 171 -19.46 5.57 18.10
C ARG A 171 -20.41 4.78 17.19
N GLU A 172 -19.83 3.96 16.33
CA GLU A 172 -20.56 3.05 15.46
C GLU A 172 -20.54 1.64 16.04
N MET A 173 -21.59 0.86 15.79
CA MET A 173 -21.72 -0.52 16.25
C MET A 173 -21.55 -1.47 15.06
N VAL A 174 -20.32 -1.58 14.55
CA VAL A 174 -19.96 -2.49 13.46
C VAL A 174 -18.87 -3.47 13.91
N ASN A 175 -18.76 -4.59 13.20
CA ASN A 175 -17.73 -5.60 13.42
C ASN A 175 -17.20 -6.09 12.06
N MET A 176 -16.20 -6.97 12.04
CA MET A 176 -15.59 -7.50 10.83
C MET A 176 -15.62 -9.02 10.84
N ARG A 177 -15.93 -9.64 9.69
CA ARG A 177 -15.58 -11.04 9.41
C ARG A 177 -14.34 -11.06 8.54
N VAL A 178 -13.40 -11.95 8.82
CA VAL A 178 -12.18 -12.11 8.03
C VAL A 178 -12.03 -13.58 7.66
N GLY A 179 -11.81 -13.86 6.37
CA GLY A 179 -11.52 -15.19 5.84
C GLY A 179 -10.18 -15.21 5.13
N VAL A 180 -9.37 -16.25 5.36
CA VAL A 180 -8.05 -16.40 4.76
C VAL A 180 -7.85 -17.82 4.22
N HIS A 181 -7.43 -17.90 2.96
CA HIS A 181 -7.09 -19.15 2.29
C HIS A 181 -5.76 -19.03 1.56
N THR A 182 -5.01 -20.13 1.51
CA THR A 182 -3.71 -20.22 0.83
C THR A 182 -3.82 -21.16 -0.35
N GLY A 183 -3.39 -20.71 -1.52
CA GLY A 183 -3.43 -21.48 -2.74
C GLY A 183 -2.64 -20.85 -3.88
N THR A 184 -3.01 -21.19 -5.10
CA THR A 184 -2.42 -20.67 -6.33
C THR A 184 -3.27 -19.53 -6.88
N VAL A 185 -2.64 -18.47 -7.37
CA VAL A 185 -3.35 -17.40 -8.11
C VAL A 185 -2.73 -17.12 -9.46
N LEU A 186 -3.57 -16.75 -10.42
CA LEU A 186 -3.13 -16.09 -11.64
C LEU A 186 -3.31 -14.58 -11.44
N CYS A 187 -2.23 -13.80 -11.46
CA CYS A 187 -2.27 -12.36 -11.29
C CYS A 187 -1.89 -11.63 -12.58
N GLY A 188 -2.37 -10.41 -12.76
CA GLY A 188 -2.03 -9.61 -13.93
C GLY A 188 -2.85 -8.33 -14.05
N ILE A 189 -2.59 -7.54 -15.09
CA ILE A 189 -3.36 -6.35 -15.42
C ILE A 189 -4.46 -6.70 -16.42
N LEU A 190 -5.70 -6.35 -16.10
CA LEU A 190 -6.84 -6.52 -17.01
C LEU A 190 -7.39 -5.18 -17.49
N GLY A 191 -7.68 -5.07 -18.78
CA GLY A 191 -8.35 -3.91 -19.41
C GLY A 191 -7.39 -2.94 -20.12
N MET A 192 -7.96 -2.02 -20.91
CA MET A 192 -7.18 -1.03 -21.70
C MET A 192 -7.41 0.44 -21.29
N LYS A 193 -8.61 0.79 -20.79
CA LYS A 193 -8.97 2.17 -20.41
C LYS A 193 -9.11 2.41 -18.90
N ARG A 194 -9.51 1.38 -18.15
CA ARG A 194 -9.63 1.36 -16.69
C ARG A 194 -8.96 0.10 -16.19
N PHE A 195 -7.68 -0.04 -16.52
CA PHE A 195 -6.95 -1.23 -16.19
C PHE A 195 -6.68 -1.28 -14.68
N LYS A 196 -6.65 -2.47 -14.11
CA LYS A 196 -6.32 -2.71 -12.71
C LYS A 196 -5.50 -3.98 -12.59
N PHE A 197 -4.59 -4.01 -11.63
CA PHE A 197 -3.99 -5.27 -11.19
C PHE A 197 -5.04 -6.07 -10.42
N ASP A 198 -5.19 -7.35 -10.74
CA ASP A 198 -6.16 -8.22 -10.10
C ASP A 198 -5.64 -9.68 -10.06
N VAL A 199 -6.33 -10.51 -9.28
CA VAL A 199 -6.02 -11.93 -9.09
C VAL A 199 -7.23 -12.81 -9.40
N TRP A 200 -6.98 -13.95 -10.04
CA TRP A 200 -8.02 -14.91 -10.41
C TRP A 200 -7.59 -16.32 -10.04
N SER A 201 -8.46 -17.04 -9.33
CA SER A 201 -8.34 -18.47 -9.05
C SER A 201 -9.63 -18.99 -8.43
N ASN A 202 -9.81 -20.30 -8.41
CA ASN A 202 -10.79 -20.94 -7.55
C ASN A 202 -10.44 -20.74 -6.07
N ASP A 203 -9.16 -20.60 -5.74
CA ASP A 203 -8.68 -20.35 -4.39
C ASP A 203 -9.12 -18.96 -3.88
N VAL A 204 -9.27 -17.98 -4.78
CA VAL A 204 -9.85 -16.66 -4.44
C VAL A 204 -11.32 -16.81 -4.03
N ASN A 205 -12.08 -17.66 -4.74
CA ASN A 205 -13.47 -17.95 -4.39
C ASN A 205 -13.58 -18.70 -3.06
N LEU A 206 -12.64 -19.60 -2.77
CA LEU A 206 -12.60 -20.32 -1.50
C LEU A 206 -12.26 -19.36 -0.34
N ALA A 207 -11.35 -18.41 -0.53
CA ALA A 207 -11.07 -17.35 0.46
C ALA A 207 -12.31 -16.51 0.76
N ASN A 208 -13.05 -16.11 -0.27
CA ASN A 208 -14.32 -15.40 -0.13
C ASN A 208 -15.36 -16.25 0.64
N LEU A 209 -15.43 -17.55 0.37
CA LEU A 209 -16.29 -18.46 1.12
C LEU A 209 -15.87 -18.57 2.60
N MET A 210 -14.57 -18.59 2.90
CA MET A 210 -14.09 -18.60 4.29
C MET A 210 -14.54 -17.34 5.05
N GLU A 211 -14.58 -16.17 4.41
CA GLU A 211 -15.12 -14.95 5.03
C GLU A 211 -16.62 -15.09 5.31
N GLN A 212 -17.40 -15.54 4.33
CA GLN A 212 -18.85 -15.68 4.45
C GLN A 212 -19.27 -16.67 5.54
N LEU A 213 -18.51 -17.75 5.69
CA LEU A 213 -18.69 -18.75 6.75
C LEU A 213 -18.02 -18.34 8.08
N GLY A 214 -17.31 -17.22 8.09
CA GLY A 214 -16.58 -16.71 9.24
C GLY A 214 -17.48 -16.16 10.34
N VAL A 215 -16.94 -16.11 11.55
CA VAL A 215 -17.58 -15.47 12.70
C VAL A 215 -17.00 -14.07 12.89
N ALA A 216 -17.84 -13.11 13.26
CA ALA A 216 -17.42 -11.73 13.46
C ALA A 216 -16.41 -11.61 14.61
N GLY A 217 -15.36 -10.82 14.41
CA GLY A 217 -14.26 -10.61 15.38
C GLY A 217 -13.21 -11.72 15.40
N LYS A 218 -13.25 -12.66 14.45
CA LYS A 218 -12.32 -13.80 14.33
C LYS A 218 -11.79 -13.91 12.90
N VAL A 219 -10.65 -14.59 12.73
CA VAL A 219 -10.05 -14.87 11.42
C VAL A 219 -10.29 -16.34 11.07
N HIS A 220 -11.16 -16.58 10.09
CA HIS A 220 -11.47 -17.92 9.62
C HIS A 220 -10.41 -18.39 8.63
N LEU A 221 -9.75 -19.50 8.94
CA LEU A 221 -8.75 -20.09 8.05
C LEU A 221 -9.26 -21.36 7.37
N SER A 222 -8.79 -21.58 6.16
CA SER A 222 -8.80 -22.91 5.57
C SER A 222 -7.69 -23.80 6.15
N GLN A 223 -7.83 -25.12 6.05
CA GLN A 223 -6.78 -26.08 6.42
C GLN A 223 -5.46 -25.77 5.68
N ALA A 224 -5.53 -25.43 4.39
CA ALA A 224 -4.34 -25.10 3.60
C ALA A 224 -3.57 -23.88 4.13
N THR A 225 -4.21 -22.94 4.82
CA THR A 225 -3.50 -21.84 5.49
C THR A 225 -2.95 -22.30 6.83
N PHE A 226 -3.73 -23.10 7.57
CA PHE A 226 -3.34 -23.64 8.87
C PHE A 226 -2.04 -24.44 8.79
N ASP A 227 -1.85 -25.24 7.73
CA ASP A 227 -0.65 -26.04 7.52
C ASP A 227 0.64 -25.21 7.36
N PHE A 228 0.53 -23.91 7.05
CA PHE A 228 1.67 -22.97 6.97
C PHE A 228 1.92 -22.20 8.28
N LEU A 229 1.10 -22.42 9.29
CA LEU A 229 1.18 -21.75 10.58
C LEU A 229 1.67 -22.72 11.65
N ASP A 230 2.57 -22.24 12.50
CA ASP A 230 3.02 -22.95 13.69
C ASP A 230 2.02 -22.75 14.87
N ASP A 231 2.25 -23.45 15.98
CA ASP A 231 1.46 -23.39 17.23
C ASP A 231 1.51 -22.04 17.98
N ARG A 232 1.89 -20.95 17.31
CA ARG A 232 1.97 -19.60 17.87
C ARG A 232 0.59 -18.95 18.03
N TYR A 233 -0.40 -19.46 17.31
CA TYR A 233 -1.77 -18.99 17.35
C TYR A 233 -2.63 -20.04 18.04
N GLN A 234 -3.55 -19.60 18.89
CA GLN A 234 -4.55 -20.52 19.43
C GLN A 234 -5.72 -20.60 18.45
N HIS A 235 -6.17 -21.84 18.24
CA HIS A 235 -7.12 -22.22 17.22
C HIS A 235 -8.35 -22.86 17.88
N GLU A 236 -9.50 -22.71 17.22
CA GLU A 236 -10.75 -23.34 17.60
C GLU A 236 -11.29 -24.16 16.42
N ASP A 237 -12.10 -25.18 16.68
CA ASP A 237 -12.70 -25.94 15.59
C ASP A 237 -13.79 -25.11 14.91
N GLY A 238 -13.63 -24.90 13.60
CA GLY A 238 -14.55 -24.12 12.77
C GLY A 238 -15.77 -24.90 12.33
N GLN A 239 -16.56 -25.46 13.27
CA GLN A 239 -17.76 -26.20 12.90
C GLN A 239 -18.79 -25.26 12.22
N VAL A 240 -18.84 -25.35 10.89
CA VAL A 240 -19.82 -24.65 10.07
C VAL A 240 -21.15 -25.39 10.23
N ASN A 241 -22.04 -24.86 11.07
CA ASN A 241 -23.45 -25.27 11.04
C ASN A 241 -24.01 -24.87 9.66
N GLU A 242 -24.33 -25.86 8.82
CA GLU A 242 -24.91 -25.70 7.49
C GLU A 242 -26.08 -24.69 7.53
N ARG A 243 -25.79 -23.44 7.15
CA ARG A 243 -26.79 -22.42 6.85
C ARG A 243 -26.64 -22.02 5.39
N ILE A 244 -26.75 -22.99 4.49
CA ILE A 244 -26.86 -22.71 3.06
C ILE A 244 -28.08 -23.47 2.54
N GLY A 245 -29.16 -22.72 2.27
CA GLY A 245 -30.25 -23.19 1.44
C GLY A 245 -29.71 -23.61 0.07
N GLN A 246 -30.22 -24.73 -0.43
CA GLN A 246 -29.89 -25.39 -1.69
C GLN A 246 -29.42 -24.43 -2.79
N SER A 247 -28.17 -24.59 -3.25
CA SER A 247 -27.72 -24.53 -4.66
C SER A 247 -26.21 -24.22 -4.79
N VAL A 248 -25.31 -24.98 -4.15
CA VAL A 248 -23.91 -25.05 -4.60
C VAL A 248 -23.44 -26.49 -4.42
N VAL A 249 -23.09 -27.14 -5.54
CA VAL A 249 -22.48 -28.47 -5.54
C VAL A 249 -21.10 -28.35 -4.90
N THR A 250 -20.95 -28.89 -3.70
CA THR A 250 -19.68 -29.00 -2.98
C THR A 250 -18.87 -30.18 -3.52
N PRO A 251 -17.62 -29.99 -4.00
CA PRO A 251 -16.66 -31.08 -4.05
C PRO A 251 -16.24 -31.42 -2.62
N SER A 252 -16.28 -32.70 -2.27
CA SER A 252 -15.92 -33.26 -0.97
C SER A 252 -14.44 -33.01 -0.64
N PHE A 253 -14.12 -32.05 0.23
CA PHE A 253 -12.75 -31.79 0.72
C PHE A 253 -12.76 -31.26 2.16
N PRO A 254 -11.66 -31.45 2.92
CA PRO A 254 -11.68 -31.62 4.38
C PRO A 254 -11.97 -30.33 5.16
N GLN A 255 -12.45 -30.54 6.39
CA GLN A 255 -13.11 -29.56 7.26
C GLN A 255 -12.23 -28.33 7.57
N PRO A 256 -12.79 -27.11 7.56
CA PRO A 256 -12.05 -25.89 7.92
C PRO A 256 -11.94 -25.69 9.44
N SER A 257 -10.77 -25.22 9.89
CA SER A 257 -10.44 -24.85 11.27
C SER A 257 -10.49 -23.32 11.46
N GLN A 258 -11.27 -22.81 12.43
CA GLN A 258 -11.38 -21.37 12.70
C GLN A 258 -10.38 -20.94 13.78
N LEU A 259 -9.43 -20.05 13.49
CA LEU A 259 -8.64 -19.48 14.58
C LEU A 259 -9.39 -18.34 15.27
N THR A 260 -9.39 -18.44 16.59
CA THR A 260 -9.70 -17.35 17.49
C THR A 260 -8.45 -17.13 18.31
N LEU A 261 -7.88 -15.93 18.37
CA LEU A 261 -7.56 -15.41 19.70
C LEU A 261 -7.38 -13.90 19.85
N CYS A 262 -7.65 -13.50 21.09
CA CYS A 262 -7.53 -12.20 21.72
C CYS A 262 -6.35 -11.33 21.25
N PRO A 263 -6.51 -9.99 21.29
CA PRO A 263 -5.44 -9.07 20.98
C PRO A 263 -4.26 -9.30 21.94
N LEU A 264 -3.07 -9.49 21.38
CA LEU A 264 -1.80 -9.37 22.10
C LEU A 264 -1.55 -7.91 22.49
N ALA A 265 -2.41 -7.37 23.36
CA ALA A 265 -2.14 -6.17 24.16
C ALA A 265 -1.52 -6.52 25.53
N GLN A 266 -1.23 -7.80 25.81
CA GLN A 266 -0.58 -8.24 27.04
C GLN A 266 0.50 -9.30 26.75
N LEU A 267 1.59 -8.88 26.09
CA LEU A 267 2.90 -9.50 26.27
C LEU A 267 4.03 -8.50 25.95
N ARG A 268 3.99 -7.34 26.62
CA ARG A 268 5.23 -6.77 27.16
C ARG A 268 5.72 -7.70 28.27
N SER A 269 6.34 -8.84 27.90
CA SER A 269 7.28 -9.61 28.73
C SER A 269 7.56 -10.99 28.10
N CYS A 270 8.23 -11.05 26.94
CA CYS A 270 9.00 -12.23 26.53
C CYS A 270 10.21 -11.83 25.68
N THR A 271 10.93 -10.79 26.10
CA THR A 271 12.38 -10.74 25.89
C THR A 271 13.00 -11.82 26.78
N ASN A 272 13.06 -13.06 26.26
CA ASN A 272 14.09 -14.08 26.49
C ASN A 272 13.66 -15.47 25.98
N VAL A 273 13.70 -15.68 24.65
CA VAL A 273 13.95 -17.01 24.03
C VAL A 273 15.01 -16.86 22.92
N LEU A 274 16.11 -16.19 23.27
CA LEU A 274 17.44 -16.27 22.66
C LEU A 274 18.36 -15.95 23.86
N ARG A 275 18.93 -16.88 24.63
CA ARG A 275 19.55 -18.17 24.33
C ARG A 275 19.59 -18.97 25.64
N ALA A 276 19.25 -20.26 25.59
CA ALA A 276 19.89 -21.26 26.43
C ALA A 276 19.67 -22.64 25.83
N SER A 277 20.67 -23.11 25.06
CA SER A 277 21.13 -24.46 25.35
C SER A 277 21.83 -24.36 26.70
N ARG A 278 21.33 -25.14 27.67
CA ARG A 278 21.91 -25.50 28.97
C ARG A 278 21.69 -24.56 30.16
N SER A 279 20.77 -25.02 31.00
CA SER A 279 20.90 -25.17 32.46
C SER A 279 20.79 -23.92 33.37
N PHE A 280 19.64 -23.88 34.07
CA PHE A 280 19.42 -23.42 35.45
C PHE A 280 19.54 -21.92 35.83
N ASN A 281 18.37 -21.38 36.25
CA ASN A 281 18.05 -20.40 37.31
C ASN A 281 18.92 -19.13 37.51
N LEU A 282 18.29 -17.93 37.41
CA LEU A 282 17.87 -17.03 38.52
C LEU A 282 17.76 -15.52 38.09
N PHE A 283 16.56 -14.94 38.24
CA PHE A 283 16.14 -13.55 38.61
C PHE A 283 16.68 -12.21 37.99
N LEU A 284 15.71 -11.25 37.90
CA LEU A 284 15.74 -9.77 37.80
C LEU A 284 15.88 -9.11 36.41
N THR A 285 15.37 -7.90 36.10
CA THR A 285 14.05 -7.21 36.18
C THR A 285 14.22 -5.86 35.47
N LEU A 286 13.22 -5.39 34.72
CA LEU A 286 13.22 -4.11 33.99
C LEU A 286 13.12 -2.87 34.92
N LYS A 287 14.11 -1.99 34.83
CA LYS A 287 14.03 -0.55 35.13
C LYS A 287 14.94 0.16 34.12
N ASP A 288 14.51 1.31 33.61
CA ASP A 288 15.23 2.21 32.71
C ASP A 288 15.08 1.92 31.20
N CYS A 289 14.15 2.65 30.55
CA CYS A 289 14.35 3.32 29.25
C CYS A 289 13.05 4.04 28.80
N PHE A 290 12.48 4.87 29.68
CA PHE A 290 11.57 5.95 29.29
C PHE A 290 11.77 7.12 30.27
N GLU A 291 12.78 7.95 30.00
CA GLU A 291 12.82 9.35 30.44
C GLU A 291 13.99 10.08 29.75
N ALA A 292 13.70 11.32 29.30
CA ALA A 292 14.60 12.45 29.05
C ALA A 292 14.54 13.05 27.63
N ILE A 293 13.56 13.94 27.46
CA ILE A 293 13.83 15.28 26.91
C ILE A 293 14.70 16.01 27.94
N PRO A 294 15.73 16.78 27.52
CA PRO A 294 15.81 18.14 28.04
C PRO A 294 16.13 19.20 26.97
N LEU A 295 15.54 20.36 27.19
CA LEU A 295 15.86 21.66 26.61
C LEU A 295 17.18 22.23 27.17
N SER A 296 17.71 23.19 26.41
CA SER A 296 18.69 24.25 26.72
C SER A 296 20.19 23.90 26.79
N GLN A 297 20.93 24.29 25.75
CA GLN A 297 21.55 25.62 25.69
C GLN A 297 21.20 26.30 24.36
#